data_AF-A0A0S9NE02-F1
#
_entry.id   AF-A0A0S9NE02-F1
#
_cell.length_a   1.000
_cell.length_b   1.000
_cell.length_c   1.000
_cell.angle_alpha   90.00
_cell.angle_beta   90.00
_cell.angle_gamma   90.00
#
_symmetry.space_group_name_H-M   'P 1'
#
loop_
_entity.id
_entity.type
_entity.pdbx_description
1 polymer ?
#
loop_
_entity_poly.entity_id
_entity_poly.type
_entity_poly.pdbx_seq_one_letter_code
_entity_poly.pdbx_strand_id
1 'polypeptide(L)'
;MLPSRHSPGWGYALQGSGATSFISVGAPWRRRGLAGALIARALAAQRDAGMNESVLGVDADNAHDAARLYERCGFRVTQRNMVLRKPVGR
;
A
#
# COMPACT_ATOMS: atom_id res chain seq x y z
N MET A 1 3.62 3.40 37.88
CA MET A 1 3.70 4.46 36.85
C MET A 1 4.00 3.78 35.52
N LEU A 2 2.96 3.38 34.79
CA LEU A 2 3.05 2.68 33.50
C LEU A 2 3.01 3.72 32.39
N PRO A 3 3.95 3.74 31.42
CA PRO A 3 3.81 4.59 30.27
C PRO A 3 2.68 4.06 29.38
N SER A 4 1.71 4.93 29.14
CA SER A 4 0.58 4.79 28.25
C SER A 4 1.03 4.40 26.84
N ARG A 5 0.55 3.24 26.37
CA ARG A 5 0.64 2.83 24.97
C ARG A 5 -0.19 3.77 24.12
N HIS A 6 0.45 4.76 23.51
CA HIS A 6 -0.07 5.38 22.30
C HIS A 6 -0.25 4.27 21.26
N SER A 7 -1.47 4.08 20.78
CA SER A 7 -1.75 3.25 19.61
C SER A 7 -1.61 4.16 18.38
N PRO A 8 -0.60 3.98 17.51
CA PRO A 8 -0.62 4.64 16.22
C PRO A 8 -1.47 3.80 15.28
N GLY A 9 -2.77 4.13 15.20
CA GLY A 9 -3.53 3.80 14.01
C GLY A 9 -2.81 4.43 12.82
N TRP A 10 -2.47 3.61 11.82
CA TRP A 10 -1.80 3.98 10.55
C TRP A 10 -0.27 4.10 10.55
N GLY A 11 0.43 3.80 11.64
CA GLY A 11 1.89 3.92 11.73
C GLY A 11 2.65 2.61 11.48
N TYR A 12 2.85 2.20 10.22
CA TYR A 12 3.81 1.15 9.87
C TYR A 12 4.73 1.54 8.70
N ALA A 13 4.96 2.83 8.47
CA ALA A 13 6.23 3.21 7.86
C ALA A 13 7.29 2.96 8.94
N LEU A 14 8.03 1.86 8.82
CA LEU A 14 9.26 1.68 9.60
C LEU A 14 10.17 2.88 9.28
N GLN A 15 11.02 3.32 10.21
CA GLN A 15 11.99 4.37 9.92
C GLN A 15 12.83 3.93 8.69
N GLY A 16 12.67 4.63 7.55
CA GLY A 16 13.30 4.29 6.28
C GLY A 16 12.41 3.57 5.23
N SER A 17 11.10 3.43 5.48
CA SER A 17 10.14 2.92 4.48
C SER A 17 9.42 4.04 3.73
N GLY A 18 9.43 3.99 2.40
CA GLY A 18 8.60 4.85 1.57
C GLY A 18 7.15 4.37 1.56
N ALA A 19 6.19 5.28 1.75
CA ALA A 19 4.77 4.99 1.53
C ALA A 19 4.41 5.34 0.08
N THR A 20 3.99 4.34 -0.70
CA THR A 20 3.42 4.61 -2.03
C THR A 20 1.96 5.00 -1.83
N SER A 21 1.65 6.30 -1.89
CA SER A 21 0.26 6.79 -1.84
C SER A 21 -0.58 6.14 -2.95
N PHE A 22 -1.90 6.01 -2.70
CA PHE A 22 -2.87 5.34 -3.57
C PHE A 22 -2.66 5.62 -5.07
N ILE A 23 -2.29 4.59 -5.83
CA ILE A 23 -2.19 4.63 -7.30
C ILE A 23 -3.48 4.08 -7.90
N SER A 24 -4.07 4.78 -8.87
CA SER A 24 -5.20 4.29 -9.65
C SER A 24 -5.01 4.56 -11.14
N VAL A 25 -5.54 3.67 -11.98
CA VAL A 25 -5.56 3.83 -13.45
C VAL A 25 -7.01 3.93 -13.91
N GLY A 26 -7.35 5.02 -14.60
CA GLY A 26 -8.68 5.25 -15.16
C GLY A 26 -9.12 4.12 -16.10
N ALA A 27 -10.42 3.80 -16.09
CA ALA A 27 -10.96 2.63 -16.79
C ALA A 27 -10.53 2.48 -18.27
N PRO A 28 -10.50 3.55 -19.10
CA PRO A 28 -10.08 3.45 -20.51
C PRO A 28 -8.61 3.06 -20.72
N TRP A 29 -7.79 3.15 -19.67
CA TRP A 29 -6.35 2.99 -19.72
C TRP A 29 -5.85 1.71 -19.02
N ARG A 30 -6.78 0.89 -18.51
CA ARG A 30 -6.47 -0.37 -17.84
C ARG A 30 -5.90 -1.40 -18.82
N ARG A 31 -5.20 -2.41 -18.29
CA ARG A 31 -4.58 -3.52 -19.06
C ARG A 31 -3.48 -3.11 -20.06
N ARG A 32 -2.99 -1.88 -19.99
CA ARG A 32 -1.89 -1.34 -20.81
C ARG A 32 -0.55 -1.25 -20.07
N GLY A 33 -0.42 -1.91 -18.91
CA GLY A 33 0.81 -1.90 -18.11
C GLY A 33 1.07 -0.63 -17.28
N LEU A 34 0.22 0.40 -17.38
CA LEU A 34 0.43 1.70 -16.71
C LEU A 34 0.58 1.60 -15.19
N ALA A 35 -0.21 0.76 -14.53
CA ALA A 35 -0.11 0.60 -13.08
C ALA A 35 1.26 0.06 -12.65
N GLY A 36 1.79 -0.93 -13.39
CA GLY A 36 3.13 -1.46 -13.14
C GLY A 36 4.22 -0.42 -13.40
N ALA A 37 4.08 0.38 -14.46
CA ALA A 37 5.03 1.45 -14.75
C ALA A 37 5.05 2.55 -13.66
N LEU A 38 3.88 2.93 -13.14
CA LEU A 38 3.77 3.88 -12.03
C LEU A 38 4.41 3.33 -10.75
N ILE A 39 4.19 2.06 -10.44
CA ILE A 39 4.81 1.38 -9.28
C ILE A 39 6.33 1.34 -9.44
N ALA A 40 6.84 0.90 -10.59
CA ALA A 40 8.28 0.84 -10.85
C ALA A 40 8.95 2.22 -10.71
N ARG A 41 8.30 3.28 -11.22
CA ARG A 41 8.79 4.65 -11.09
C ARG A 41 8.79 5.11 -9.62
N ALA A 42 7.75 4.78 -8.85
CA ALA A 42 7.69 5.11 -7.43
C ALA A 42 8.79 4.41 -6.62
N LEU A 43 9.04 3.12 -6.89
CA LEU A 43 10.12 2.36 -6.25
C LEU A 43 11.50 2.94 -6.57
N ALA A 44 11.74 3.35 -7.82
CA ALA A 44 12.97 4.01 -8.21
C ALA A 44 13.17 5.34 -7.46
N ALA A 45 12.13 6.18 -7.38
CA ALA A 45 12.19 7.43 -6.64
C ALA A 45 12.45 7.22 -5.12
N GLN A 46 11.86 6.18 -4.54
CA GLN A 46 12.10 5.83 -3.14
C GLN A 46 13.54 5.36 -2.90
N ARG A 47 14.09 4.55 -3.82
CA ARG A 47 15.49 4.13 -3.79
C ARG A 47 16.44 5.32 -3.86
N ASP A 48 16.18 6.25 -4.78
CA ASP A 48 17.00 7.45 -4.94
C ASP A 48 16.94 8.38 -3.72
N ALA A 49 15.84 8.33 -2.95
CA ALA A 49 15.69 9.00 -1.68
C ALA A 49 16.30 8.23 -0.48
N GLY A 50 16.97 7.10 -0.72
CA GLY A 50 17.63 6.30 0.33
C GLY A 50 16.70 5.36 1.10
N MET A 51 15.48 5.12 0.61
CA MET A 51 14.58 4.14 1.20
C MET A 51 14.97 2.72 0.77
N ASN A 52 14.96 1.79 1.72
CA ASN A 52 15.30 0.39 1.47
C ASN A 52 14.06 -0.51 1.34
N GLU A 53 12.89 -0.01 1.73
CA GLU A 53 11.64 -0.75 1.70
C GLU A 53 10.47 0.14 1.27
N SER A 54 9.46 -0.48 0.64
CA SER A 54 8.21 0.16 0.24
C SER A 54 7.03 -0.64 0.76
N VAL A 55 6.03 0.04 1.29
CA VAL A 55 4.81 -0.59 1.82
C VAL A 55 3.58 0.06 1.20
N LEU A 56 2.58 -0.77 0.88
CA LEU A 56 1.25 -0.35 0.44
C LEU A 56 0.18 -1.30 1.00
N GLY A 57 -1.01 -0.76 1.22
CA GLY A 57 -2.19 -1.53 1.57
C GLY A 57 -3.11 -1.70 0.36
N VAL A 58 -3.75 -2.87 0.24
CA VAL A 58 -4.79 -3.11 -0.75
C VAL A 58 -5.89 -3.96 -0.15
N ASP A 59 -7.13 -3.69 -0.57
CA ASP A 59 -8.26 -4.54 -0.23
C ASP A 59 -8.06 -5.93 -0.84
N ALA A 60 -8.18 -6.98 -0.01
CA ALA A 60 -8.04 -8.37 -0.45
C ALA A 60 -9.09 -8.74 -1.52
N ASP A 61 -10.27 -8.13 -1.45
CA ASP A 61 -11.38 -8.36 -2.39
C ASP A 61 -11.33 -7.46 -3.62
N ASN A 62 -10.19 -6.81 -3.90
CA ASN A 62 -10.05 -5.96 -5.07
C ASN A 62 -10.27 -6.77 -6.36
N ALA A 63 -11.39 -6.51 -7.04
CA ALA A 63 -11.83 -7.15 -8.28
C ALA A 63 -10.86 -7.01 -9.47
N HIS A 64 -9.79 -6.22 -9.32
CA HIS A 64 -8.78 -5.99 -10.36
C HIS A 64 -7.46 -6.72 -10.11
N ASP A 65 -7.46 -7.68 -9.17
CA ASP A 65 -6.31 -8.55 -8.87
C ASP A 65 -5.02 -7.74 -8.64
N ALA A 66 -5.17 -6.66 -7.87
CA ALA A 66 -4.08 -5.75 -7.54
C ALA A 66 -2.99 -6.47 -6.73
N ALA A 67 -3.37 -7.49 -5.93
CA ALA A 67 -2.41 -8.34 -5.23
C ALA A 67 -1.40 -8.97 -6.20
N ARG A 68 -1.86 -9.63 -7.27
CA ARG A 68 -0.94 -10.18 -8.29
C ARG A 68 -0.13 -9.12 -9.02
N LEU A 69 -0.67 -7.92 -9.23
CA LEU A 69 0.11 -6.81 -9.80
C LEU A 69 1.27 -6.45 -8.90
N TYR A 70 1.03 -6.29 -7.59
CA TYR A 70 2.07 -5.94 -6.63
C TYR A 70 3.10 -7.05 -6.50
N GLU A 71 2.68 -8.32 -6.47
CA GLU A 71 3.60 -9.47 -6.48
C GLU A 71 4.54 -9.45 -7.70
N ARG A 72 4.03 -9.17 -8.90
CA ARG A 72 4.86 -8.99 -10.11
C ARG A 72 5.83 -7.82 -10.02
N CYS A 73 5.54 -6.83 -9.19
CA CYS A 73 6.43 -5.69 -8.94
C CYS A 73 7.43 -5.94 -7.79
N GLY A 74 7.47 -7.15 -7.23
CA GLY A 74 8.39 -7.54 -6.16
C GLY A 74 7.85 -7.36 -4.74
N PHE A 75 6.59 -6.98 -4.57
CA PHE A 75 5.95 -6.94 -3.25
C PHE A 75 5.59 -8.36 -2.79
N ARG A 76 5.49 -8.52 -1.46
CA ARG A 76 4.94 -9.72 -0.82
C ARG A 76 3.97 -9.31 0.28
N VAL A 77 3.00 -10.15 0.56
CA VAL A 77 2.07 -9.91 1.68
C VAL A 77 2.83 -10.11 3.00
N THR A 78 2.94 -9.05 3.79
CA THR A 78 3.55 -9.06 5.12
C THR A 78 2.52 -8.98 6.25
N GLN A 79 1.33 -8.44 5.95
CA GLN A 79 0.26 -8.27 6.93
C GLN A 79 -1.12 -8.41 6.26
N ARG A 80 -2.10 -8.94 6.98
CA ARG A 80 -3.51 -8.92 6.62
C ARG A 80 -4.31 -8.31 7.77
N ASN A 81 -5.11 -7.31 7.47
CA ASN A 81 -5.94 -6.61 8.45
C ASN A 81 -7.41 -6.71 8.05
N MET A 82 -8.30 -6.78 9.04
CA MET A 82 -9.75 -6.75 8.83
C MET A 82 -10.30 -5.40 9.28
N VAL A 83 -11.01 -4.71 8.39
CA VAL A 83 -11.66 -3.43 8.70
C VAL A 83 -13.14 -3.69 8.97
N LEU A 84 -13.56 -3.45 10.22
CA LEU A 84 -14.96 -3.53 10.63
C LEU A 84 -15.56 -2.12 10.66
N ARG A 85 -16.74 -1.94 10.05
CA ARG A 85 -17.52 -0.70 10.13
C ARG A 85 -18.82 -0.98 10.87
N LYS A 86 -19.06 -0.26 11.97
CA LYS A 86 -20.36 -0.23 12.63
C LYS A 86 -21.16 0.93 12.04
N PRO A 87 -22.34 0.70 11.43
CA PRO A 87 -23.22 1.80 11.06
C PRO A 87 -23.63 2.55 12.34
N VAL A 88 -23.37 3.84 12.38
CA VAL A 88 -23.85 4.72 13.44
C VAL A 88 -25.25 5.16 13.01
N GLY A 89 -26.26 4.77 13.78
CA GLY A 89 -27.65 5.16 13.51
C GLY A 89 -27.80 6.68 13.45
N ARG A 90 -28.79 7.15 12.69
CA ARG A 90 -29.17 8.56 12.65
C ARG A 90 -29.83 8.99 13.95
#